data_AF-A0A142GUD2-F1
#
_entry.id   AF-A0A142GUD2-F1
#
_cell.length_a   1.000
_cell.length_b   1.000
_cell.length_c   1.000
_cell.angle_alpha   90.00
_cell.angle_beta   90.00
_cell.angle_gamma   90.00
#
_symmetry.space_group_name_H-M   'P 1'
#
loop_
_entity.id
_entity.type
_entity.pdbx_description
1 polymer ?
#
loop_
_entity_poly.entity_id
_entity_poly.type
_entity_poly.pdbx_seq_one_letter_code
_entity_poly.pdbx_strand_id
1 'polypeptide(L)' 'SLPVRKGDEVKIMRGKFKGTTGKVSRVDKRLKVYMENVKRKKASGEESFVPLHPSNLSIISPVMDDP' A
#
# COMPACT_ATOMS: atom_id res chain seq x y z
N SER A 1 -9.34 14.59 -3.66
CA SER A 1 -8.74 13.27 -3.37
C SER A 1 -7.26 13.50 -3.16
N LEU A 2 -6.71 13.18 -1.99
CA LEU A 2 -5.27 13.31 -1.73
C LEU A 2 -4.53 12.19 -2.49
N PRO A 3 -3.48 12.50 -3.27
CA PRO A 3 -2.70 11.49 -3.95
C PRO A 3 -1.87 10.71 -2.93
N VAL A 4 -1.94 9.37 -2.99
CA VAL A 4 -1.08 8.49 -2.17
C VAL A 4 0.37 8.63 -2.64
N ARG A 5 1.28 8.96 -1.71
CA ARG A 5 2.71 9.11 -1.99
C ARG A 5 3.51 7.96 -1.38
N LYS A 6 4.75 7.80 -1.86
CA LYS A 6 5.71 6.90 -1.21
C LYS A 6 6.01 7.43 0.18
N GLY A 7 6.01 6.54 1.16
CA GLY A 7 6.25 6.89 2.55
C GLY A 7 4.99 7.13 3.38
N ASP A 8 3.83 7.33 2.77
CA ASP A 8 2.58 7.45 3.52
C ASP A 8 2.25 6.17 4.26
N GLU A 9 1.68 6.32 5.46
CA GLU A 9 1.15 5.21 6.22
C GLU A 9 -0.32 5.00 5.85
N VAL A 10 -0.63 3.81 5.34
CA VAL A 10 -1.96 3.47 4.84
C VAL A 10 -2.49 2.20 5.51
N LYS A 11 -3.81 2.13 5.62
CA LYS A 11 -4.56 0.98 6.12
C LYS A 11 -5.39 0.39 5.00
N ILE A 12 -5.42 -0.94 4.92
CA ILE A 12 -6.31 -1.62 3.99
C ILE A 12 -7.71 -1.71 4.60
N MET A 13 -8.68 -1.14 3.89
CA MET A 13 -10.08 -1.14 4.30
C MET A 13 -10.86 -2.31 3.70
N ARG A 14 -10.43 -2.82 2.54
CA ARG A 14 -11.14 -3.85 1.76
C ARG A 14 -10.21 -4.94 1.24
N GLY A 15 -10.72 -6.16 1.10
CA GLY A 15 -10.00 -7.31 0.55
C GLY A 15 -9.41 -8.25 1.60
N LYS A 16 -8.55 -9.18 1.17
CA LYS A 16 -8.00 -10.26 2.01
C LYS A 16 -7.10 -9.79 3.15
N PHE A 17 -6.50 -8.62 2.99
CA PHE A 17 -5.56 -8.02 3.95
C PHE A 17 -6.20 -6.87 4.74
N LYS A 18 -7.53 -6.87 4.86
CA LYS A 18 -8.28 -5.84 5.59
C LYS A 18 -7.79 -5.73 7.03
N GLY A 19 -7.59 -4.49 7.50
CA GLY A 19 -7.12 -4.19 8.85
C GLY A 19 -5.61 -4.09 8.97
N THR A 20 -4.85 -4.57 7.98
CA THR A 20 -3.40 -4.41 7.95
C THR A 20 -3.03 -2.95 7.66
N THR A 21 -2.12 -2.42 8.47
CA THR A 21 -1.48 -1.12 8.30
C THR A 21 -0.07 -1.31 7.76
N GLY A 22 0.39 -0.37 6.95
CA GLY A 22 1.73 -0.44 6.40
C GLY A 22 2.13 0.83 5.67
N LYS A 23 3.44 0.96 5.46
CA LYS A 23 4.03 2.06 4.71
C LYS A 23 4.00 1.77 3.22
N VAL A 24 3.71 2.79 2.42
CA VAL A 24 3.75 2.71 0.96
C VAL A 24 5.20 2.69 0.49
N SER A 25 5.61 1.59 -0.13
CA SER A 25 6.94 1.44 -0.73
C SER A 25 6.99 2.05 -2.12
N ARG A 26 5.97 1.76 -2.93
CA ARG A 26 5.93 2.15 -4.33
C ARG A 26 4.51 2.42 -4.80
N VAL A 27 4.37 3.45 -5.62
CA VAL A 27 3.16 3.76 -6.38
C VAL A 27 3.52 3.71 -7.86
N ASP A 28 2.75 2.95 -8.64
CA ASP A 28 2.90 2.87 -10.09
C ASP A 28 1.94 3.84 -10.81
N LYS A 29 2.31 4.20 -12.05
CA LYS A 29 1.49 5.06 -12.94
C LYS A 29 0.10 4.49 -13.23
N ARG A 30 -0.12 3.18 -13.04
CA ARG A 30 -1.41 2.50 -13.20
C ARG A 30 -2.27 2.52 -11.92
N LEU A 31 -2.02 3.46 -11.00
CA LEU A 31 -2.73 3.57 -9.72
C LEU A 31 -2.65 2.27 -8.89
N LYS A 32 -1.51 1.59 -8.93
CA LYS A 32 -1.23 0.44 -8.07
C LYS A 32 -0.28 0.86 -6.96
N VAL A 33 -0.67 0.56 -5.74
CA VAL A 33 0.09 0.84 -4.54
C VAL A 33 0.66 -0.48 -4.02
N TYR A 34 1.93 -0.46 -3.64
CA TYR A 34 2.64 -1.57 -3.05
C TYR A 34 3.10 -1.19 -1.65
N MET A 35 2.81 -2.05 -0.69
CA MET A 35 3.24 -1.91 0.69
C MET A 35 4.29 -2.96 1.04
N GLU A 36 5.22 -2.59 1.91
CA GLU A 36 6.32 -3.49 2.33
C GLU A 36 5.80 -4.65 3.16
N ASN A 37 4.77 -4.39 3.96
CA ASN A 37 4.17 -5.35 4.88
C ASN A 37 3.17 -6.30 4.19
N VAL A 38 2.87 -6.09 2.90
CA VAL A 38 1.88 -6.89 2.16
C VAL A 38 2.55 -7.60 0.99
N LYS A 39 3.05 -8.80 1.30
CA LYS A 39 3.63 -9.73 0.33
C LYS A 39 2.78 -10.99 0.26
N ARG A 40 2.73 -11.58 -0.93
CA ARG A 40 2.16 -12.90 -1.18
C ARG A 40 3.27 -13.84 -1.63
N LYS A 41 3.41 -14.96 -0.93
CA LYS A 41 4.26 -16.06 -1.35
C LYS A 41 3.60 -16.83 -2.49
N LYS A 42 4.30 -17.00 -3.61
CA LYS A 42 3.88 -17.86 -4.72
C LYS A 42 4.21 -19.32 -4.41
N ALA A 43 3.58 -20.25 -5.12
CA ALA A 43 3.87 -21.68 -5.01
C ALA A 43 5.33 -22.01 -5.34
N SER A 44 6.00 -21.20 -6.16
CA SER A 44 7.42 -21.29 -6.48
C SER A 44 8.37 -20.85 -5.36
N GLY A 45 7.84 -20.42 -4.20
CA GLY A 45 8.63 -19.93 -3.07
C GLY A 45 9.00 -18.45 -3.14
N GLU A 46 8.83 -17.81 -4.30
CA GLU A 46 9.11 -16.39 -4.51
C GLU A 46 8.07 -15.50 -3.80
N GLU A 47 8.53 -14.43 -3.14
CA GLU A 47 7.67 -13.40 -2.55
C GLU A 47 7.39 -12.30 -3.57
N SER A 48 6.11 -11.97 -3.75
CA SER A 48 5.68 -10.88 -4.62
C SER A 48 4.82 -9.88 -3.87
N PHE A 49 5.04 -8.59 -4.12
CA PHE A 49 4.21 -7.54 -3.54
C PHE A 49 2.79 -7.61 -4.10
N VAL A 50 1.81 -7.46 -3.23
CA VAL A 50 0.41 -7.46 -3.64
C VAL A 50 0.07 -6.09 -4.21
N PRO A 51 -0.41 -5.99 -5.47
CA PRO A 51 -0.87 -4.73 -6.00
C PRO A 51 -2.20 -4.36 -5.36
N LEU A 52 -2.28 -3.18 -4.76
CA LEU A 52 -3.49 -2.65 -4.12
C LEU A 52 -3.99 -1.43 -4.87
N HIS A 53 -5.31 -1.32 -4.98
CA HIS A 53 -5.94 -0.13 -5.56
C HIS A 53 -6.10 0.94 -4.46
N PRO A 54 -5.79 2.22 -4.73
CA PRO A 54 -5.87 3.29 -3.73
C PRO A 54 -7.27 3.43 -3.13
N SER A 55 -8.34 3.15 -3.89
CA SER A 55 -9.73 3.18 -3.35
C SER A 55 -10.02 2.14 -2.28
N ASN A 56 -9.17 1.12 -2.13
CA ASN A 56 -9.30 0.10 -1.07
C ASN A 56 -8.44 0.42 0.16
N LEU A 57 -7.70 1.54 0.12
CA LEU A 57 -6.80 2.00 1.16
C LEU A 57 -7.38 3.26 1.82
N SER A 58 -7.10 3.46 3.10
CA SER A 58 -7.24 4.76 3.76
C SER A 58 -5.87 5.22 4.24
N ILE A 59 -5.55 6.50 4.04
CA ILE A 59 -4.34 7.11 4.60
C ILE A 59 -4.60 7.29 6.10
N ILE A 60 -3.68 6.81 6.93
CA ILE A 60 -3.72 7.00 8.39
C ILE A 60 -2.91 8.24 8.74
N SER A 61 -1.65 8.24 8.31
CA SER A 61 -0.69 9.31 8.57
C SER A 61 -0.02 9.67 7.26
N PRO A 62 -0.34 10.84 6.66
CA PRO A 62 0.48 11.35 5.58
C PRO A 62 1.86 11.71 6.12
N VAL A 63 2.93 11.35 5.41
CA VAL A 63 4.24 11.94 5.72
C VAL A 63 4.18 13.38 5.24
N MET A 64 4.02 14.28 6.19
CA MET A 64 3.99 15.71 5.99
C MET A 64 5.40 16.22 6.30
N ASP A 65 6.30 16.07 5.34
CA ASP A 65 7.45 16.98 5.23
C ASP A 65 6.89 18.28 4.67
N ASP A 66 6.29 19.10 5.53
CA ASP A 66 6.11 20.52 5.26
C ASP A 66 7.47 21.21 5.51
N PRO A 67 8.05 21.93 4.53
CA PRO A 67 9.15 22.84 4.77
C PRO A 67 8.73 24.12 5.49
#